data_AF-A0A084JSM6-F1
#
_entry.id   AF-A0A084JSM6-F1
#
_cell.length_a   1.000
_cell.length_b   1.000
_cell.length_c   1.000
_cell.angle_alpha   90.00
_cell.angle_beta   90.00
_cell.angle_gamma   90.00
#
_symmetry.space_group_name_H-M   'P 1'
#
loop_
_entity.id
_entity.type
_entity.pdbx_description
1 polymer ?
#
loop_
_entity_poly.entity_id
_entity_poly.type
_entity_poly.pdbx_seq_one_letter_code
_entity_poly.pdbx_strand_id
1 'polypeptide(L)'
;CTDGATAGMVTANDPDADGINNVCDLDDDNDGILDTVEERCDQPNLANSNEGTGNFQDQLYIFDWSSIGGTLNNGDTQTFTVNDLEITATFSNVVVNGTGTQSIDTNDLNTFESPTFGQSLINVLYNTPGSAEALYGNADTQDFSFTVEFTALKNGIPYPLDIIAIDAEATTPNNQGNGPETISFQTNGGDWTFLESILTGVSPGQFNVNNQTLDVLGTYDLEGNGNSLYFSKNTTSIDVSVASPGTAQQAVAFAIYLRCDSDNDGIINSFDLDSDNDLCNDVLESGGTDNDDDGVLGVLPTTVDGDGLVTGSSPATGGYDGASGNEILATQVNVPAMQPVDQTATTGESATFTVTATADNSTGFTAGMPDYGAPG
;
A
#
# COMPACT_ATOMS: atom_id res chain seq x y z
N CYS A 1 -11.03 17.75 -7.73
CA CYS A 1 -9.75 18.07 -7.10
C CYS A 1 -9.84 19.17 -6.05
N THR A 2 -11.02 19.71 -5.68
CA THR A 2 -11.15 20.64 -4.53
C THR A 2 -12.28 20.23 -3.58
N ASP A 3 -12.87 19.05 -3.78
CA ASP A 3 -14.00 18.61 -2.95
C ASP A 3 -13.44 18.15 -1.61
N GLY A 4 -13.91 18.71 -0.50
CA GLY A 4 -13.34 18.45 0.82
C GLY A 4 -11.99 19.11 1.10
N ALA A 5 -11.33 19.74 0.12
CA ALA A 5 -10.07 20.47 0.26
C ALA A 5 -10.31 21.97 0.49
N THR A 6 -9.47 22.63 1.30
CA THR A 6 -9.54 24.08 1.57
C THR A 6 -8.17 24.64 1.91
N ALA A 7 -7.64 25.47 1.01
CA ALA A 7 -6.37 26.17 1.21
C ALA A 7 -6.28 26.89 2.58
N GLY A 8 -5.22 26.60 3.33
CA GLY A 8 -4.93 27.09 4.68
C GLY A 8 -5.71 26.39 5.80
N MET A 9 -6.42 25.30 5.52
CA MET A 9 -7.09 24.47 6.53
C MET A 9 -6.88 22.98 6.27
N VAL A 10 -6.11 22.33 7.15
CA VAL A 10 -5.94 20.87 7.18
C VAL A 10 -7.29 20.18 7.22
N THR A 11 -7.52 19.28 6.28
CA THR A 11 -8.69 18.39 6.24
C THR A 11 -8.26 16.93 6.11
N ALA A 12 -9.23 16.01 6.21
CA ALA A 12 -8.94 14.58 6.02
C ALA A 12 -8.55 14.21 4.58
N ASN A 13 -8.83 15.08 3.60
CA ASN A 13 -8.56 14.84 2.18
C ASN A 13 -7.65 15.94 1.57
N ASP A 14 -7.00 16.75 2.42
CA ASP A 14 -6.09 17.86 2.09
C ASP A 14 -5.25 18.12 3.38
N PRO A 15 -4.35 17.20 3.78
CA PRO A 15 -3.60 17.27 5.05
C PRO A 15 -2.59 18.42 5.13
N ASP A 16 -1.99 18.77 4.01
CA ASP A 16 -1.02 19.84 3.79
C ASP A 16 -1.68 21.22 3.56
N ALA A 17 -2.98 21.23 3.33
CA ALA A 17 -3.83 22.41 3.32
C ALA A 17 -3.52 23.37 2.16
N ASP A 18 -3.13 22.85 1.00
CA ASP A 18 -2.83 23.64 -0.20
C ASP A 18 -4.11 23.97 -1.01
N GLY A 19 -5.21 23.29 -0.70
CA GLY A 19 -6.53 23.44 -1.32
C GLY A 19 -6.80 22.49 -2.49
N ILE A 20 -5.92 21.55 -2.77
CA ILE A 20 -6.07 20.42 -3.66
C ILE A 20 -6.42 19.19 -2.80
N ASN A 21 -7.18 18.27 -3.39
CA ASN A 21 -7.57 17.05 -2.69
C ASN A 21 -6.59 15.96 -3.09
N ASN A 22 -6.08 15.17 -2.13
CA ASN A 22 -5.10 14.09 -2.34
C ASN A 22 -5.43 13.10 -3.45
N VAL A 23 -6.71 12.96 -3.83
CA VAL A 23 -7.10 12.15 -4.99
C VAL A 23 -6.58 12.70 -6.33
N CYS A 24 -6.21 13.97 -6.36
CA CYS A 24 -5.70 14.69 -7.52
C CYS A 24 -4.38 15.40 -7.25
N ASP A 25 -3.93 15.45 -6.00
CA ASP A 25 -2.61 15.95 -5.68
C ASP A 25 -1.56 14.98 -6.19
N LEU A 26 -0.38 15.49 -6.50
CA LEU A 26 0.77 14.71 -6.91
C LEU A 26 1.91 14.76 -5.89
N ASP A 27 1.77 15.59 -4.87
CA ASP A 27 2.74 15.88 -3.80
C ASP A 27 1.95 16.22 -2.52
N ASP A 28 1.46 15.18 -1.84
CA ASP A 28 0.43 15.27 -0.80
C ASP A 28 0.88 15.95 0.52
N ASP A 29 2.18 16.20 0.71
CA ASP A 29 2.75 16.98 1.82
C ASP A 29 3.50 18.25 1.38
N ASN A 30 3.62 18.46 0.07
CA ASN A 30 4.24 19.63 -0.55
C ASN A 30 5.74 19.80 -0.19
N ASP A 31 6.43 18.73 0.16
CA ASP A 31 7.87 18.75 0.48
C ASP A 31 8.74 18.88 -0.79
N GLY A 32 8.14 18.75 -1.98
CA GLY A 32 8.83 18.84 -3.25
C GLY A 32 9.31 17.50 -3.79
N ILE A 33 8.88 16.39 -3.24
CA ILE A 33 8.98 15.04 -3.80
C ILE A 33 7.60 14.70 -4.40
N LEU A 34 7.47 13.60 -5.14
CA LEU A 34 6.18 13.22 -5.72
C LEU A 34 5.72 11.97 -5.00
N ASP A 35 4.41 11.82 -4.75
CA ASP A 35 3.84 10.61 -4.15
C ASP A 35 4.28 9.34 -4.90
N THR A 36 4.45 9.43 -6.22
CA THR A 36 4.89 8.31 -7.06
C THR A 36 6.31 7.82 -6.78
N VAL A 37 7.12 8.62 -6.08
CA VAL A 37 8.48 8.34 -5.65
C VAL A 37 8.48 7.77 -4.22
N GLU A 38 7.57 8.20 -3.36
CA GLU A 38 7.61 7.90 -1.92
C GLU A 38 6.62 6.85 -1.46
N GLU A 39 5.48 6.72 -2.16
CA GLU A 39 4.38 5.86 -1.70
C GLU A 39 4.81 4.37 -1.64
N ARG A 40 5.82 3.94 -2.43
CA ARG A 40 6.20 2.53 -2.63
C ARG A 40 7.70 2.25 -2.51
N CYS A 41 8.02 1.19 -1.79
CA CYS A 41 9.37 0.68 -1.55
C CYS A 41 9.30 -0.83 -1.33
N ASP A 42 10.44 -1.50 -1.49
CA ASP A 42 10.56 -2.92 -1.20
C ASP A 42 10.60 -3.13 0.32
N GLN A 43 9.70 -3.95 0.84
CA GLN A 43 9.55 -4.30 2.24
C GLN A 43 9.58 -5.83 2.44
N PRO A 44 10.70 -6.51 2.08
CA PRO A 44 10.80 -7.98 2.07
C PRO A 44 10.62 -8.63 3.46
N ASN A 45 10.77 -7.86 4.54
CA ASN A 45 10.53 -8.33 5.90
C ASN A 45 9.05 -8.25 6.32
N LEU A 46 8.23 -7.48 5.59
CA LEU A 46 6.83 -7.25 5.88
C LEU A 46 5.93 -8.04 4.93
N ALA A 47 6.30 -8.08 3.65
CA ALA A 47 5.63 -8.91 2.67
C ALA A 47 5.70 -10.40 3.06
N ASN A 48 4.65 -11.16 2.75
CA ASN A 48 4.52 -12.54 3.22
C ASN A 48 4.51 -13.60 2.10
N SER A 49 4.39 -13.19 0.84
CA SER A 49 4.54 -14.06 -0.31
C SER A 49 5.99 -14.55 -0.40
N ASN A 50 6.26 -15.76 0.05
CA ASN A 50 7.60 -16.34 0.11
C ASN A 50 7.87 -17.41 -0.97
N GLU A 51 6.87 -17.71 -1.80
CA GLU A 51 7.00 -18.59 -2.96
C GLU A 51 6.48 -17.88 -4.22
N GLY A 52 7.16 -18.12 -5.35
CA GLY A 52 6.68 -17.72 -6.68
C GLY A 52 7.62 -16.80 -7.45
N THR A 53 7.09 -16.12 -8.47
CA THR A 53 7.86 -15.17 -9.31
C THR A 53 7.10 -13.86 -9.58
N GLY A 54 6.23 -13.43 -8.67
CA GLY A 54 5.50 -12.17 -8.81
C GLY A 54 6.43 -10.96 -8.83
N ASN A 55 6.07 -9.90 -9.56
CA ASN A 55 6.92 -8.71 -9.64
C ASN A 55 6.89 -7.88 -8.34
N PHE A 56 5.86 -8.02 -7.52
CA PHE A 56 5.62 -7.25 -6.29
C PHE A 56 5.81 -8.08 -5.02
N GLN A 57 6.61 -9.15 -5.06
CA GLN A 57 6.76 -10.08 -3.92
C GLN A 57 7.19 -9.41 -2.63
N ASP A 58 8.02 -8.38 -2.70
CA ASP A 58 8.51 -7.66 -1.53
C ASP A 58 7.58 -6.51 -1.11
N GLN A 59 6.40 -6.38 -1.71
CA GLN A 59 5.50 -5.23 -1.50
C GLN A 59 4.05 -5.64 -1.16
N LEU A 60 3.73 -6.92 -1.17
CA LEU A 60 2.37 -7.41 -0.90
C LEU A 60 2.31 -8.22 0.39
N TYR A 61 1.28 -7.96 1.19
CA TYR A 61 0.90 -8.84 2.29
C TYR A 61 -0.50 -9.40 2.05
N ILE A 62 -0.59 -10.71 1.86
CA ILE A 62 -1.84 -11.43 1.57
C ILE A 62 -2.47 -11.87 2.88
N PHE A 63 -3.77 -11.61 3.05
CA PHE A 63 -4.45 -11.96 4.29
C PHE A 63 -4.61 -13.48 4.45
N ASP A 64 -4.19 -14.03 5.58
CA ASP A 64 -4.46 -15.41 6.00
C ASP A 64 -5.76 -15.48 6.81
N TRP A 65 -6.83 -16.09 6.30
CA TRP A 65 -8.12 -16.17 6.98
C TRP A 65 -8.26 -17.35 7.95
N SER A 66 -7.19 -18.10 8.22
CA SER A 66 -7.23 -19.35 9.01
C SER A 66 -7.91 -19.23 10.39
N SER A 67 -7.94 -18.02 10.98
CA SER A 67 -8.55 -17.78 12.30
C SER A 67 -10.08 -17.72 12.29
N ILE A 68 -10.73 -17.58 11.13
CA ILE A 68 -12.19 -17.67 11.02
C ILE A 68 -12.69 -19.08 11.44
N GLY A 69 -11.89 -20.12 11.19
CA GLY A 69 -12.09 -21.46 11.77
C GLY A 69 -13.32 -22.23 11.26
N GLY A 70 -13.88 -21.84 10.11
CA GLY A 70 -15.05 -22.48 9.49
C GLY A 70 -15.63 -21.66 8.35
N THR A 71 -16.94 -21.80 8.15
CA THR A 71 -17.69 -21.01 7.17
C THR A 71 -17.86 -19.57 7.64
N LEU A 72 -17.67 -18.60 6.74
CA LEU A 72 -17.88 -17.18 6.97
C LEU A 72 -19.33 -16.83 7.36
N ASN A 73 -19.48 -15.98 8.37
CA ASN A 73 -20.76 -15.48 8.88
C ASN A 73 -20.72 -13.96 9.12
N ASN A 74 -21.91 -13.38 9.25
CA ASN A 74 -22.04 -11.99 9.68
C ASN A 74 -21.47 -11.78 11.09
N GLY A 75 -20.59 -10.80 11.22
CA GLY A 75 -19.90 -10.45 12.45
C GLY A 75 -18.61 -11.24 12.70
N ASP A 76 -18.19 -12.10 11.77
CA ASP A 76 -16.85 -12.69 11.82
C ASP A 76 -15.81 -11.58 11.65
N THR A 77 -14.75 -11.65 12.44
CA THR A 77 -13.68 -10.65 12.47
C THR A 77 -12.33 -11.32 12.53
N GLN A 78 -11.35 -10.76 11.85
CA GLN A 78 -9.96 -11.16 12.00
C GLN A 78 -9.03 -9.95 12.03
N THR A 79 -8.05 -10.01 12.92
CA THR A 79 -7.03 -8.97 13.07
C THR A 79 -5.66 -9.50 12.64
N PHE A 80 -4.95 -8.68 11.86
CA PHE A 80 -3.61 -8.91 11.34
C PHE A 80 -2.67 -7.87 11.94
N THR A 81 -1.43 -8.24 12.20
CA THR A 81 -0.40 -7.31 12.69
C THR A 81 0.81 -7.39 11.78
N VAL A 82 1.15 -6.28 11.12
CA VAL A 82 2.29 -6.16 10.20
C VAL A 82 3.11 -4.96 10.63
N ASN A 83 4.25 -5.16 11.32
CA ASN A 83 5.09 -4.06 11.80
C ASN A 83 4.32 -2.96 12.56
N ASP A 84 3.62 -3.35 13.63
CA ASP A 84 2.77 -2.46 14.44
C ASP A 84 1.56 -1.84 13.72
N LEU A 85 1.35 -2.14 12.43
CA LEU A 85 0.08 -1.93 11.72
C LEU A 85 -0.90 -3.03 12.10
N GLU A 86 -1.91 -2.67 12.90
CA GLU A 86 -3.04 -3.53 13.23
C GLU A 86 -4.18 -3.32 12.23
N ILE A 87 -4.50 -4.35 11.45
CA ILE A 87 -5.59 -4.34 10.48
C ILE A 87 -6.68 -5.27 10.98
N THR A 88 -7.88 -4.77 11.20
CA THR A 88 -9.04 -5.60 11.54
C THR A 88 -10.04 -5.59 10.39
N ALA A 89 -10.30 -6.78 9.86
CA ALA A 89 -11.34 -7.05 8.87
C ALA A 89 -12.60 -7.56 9.58
N THR A 90 -13.77 -7.01 9.21
CA THR A 90 -15.08 -7.41 9.75
C THR A 90 -16.03 -7.73 8.61
N PHE A 91 -16.66 -8.90 8.66
CA PHE A 91 -17.55 -9.38 7.60
C PHE A 91 -19.02 -9.11 7.93
N SER A 92 -19.77 -8.63 6.96
CA SER A 92 -21.21 -8.42 7.05
C SER A 92 -21.90 -8.71 5.71
N ASN A 93 -23.23 -8.59 5.67
CA ASN A 93 -24.05 -8.90 4.49
C ASN A 93 -23.75 -10.25 3.82
N VAL A 94 -23.32 -11.24 4.61
CA VAL A 94 -22.97 -12.57 4.11
C VAL A 94 -24.23 -13.28 3.64
N VAL A 95 -24.26 -13.60 2.34
CA VAL A 95 -25.31 -14.36 1.68
C VAL A 95 -24.66 -15.47 0.88
N VAL A 96 -25.19 -16.69 1.03
CA VAL A 96 -24.79 -17.87 0.26
C VAL A 96 -26.02 -18.47 -0.39
N ASN A 97 -25.91 -18.82 -1.67
CA ASN A 97 -26.97 -19.48 -2.43
C ASN A 97 -26.38 -20.66 -3.20
N GLY A 98 -27.18 -21.71 -3.35
CA GLY A 98 -26.79 -22.88 -4.12
C GLY A 98 -27.68 -24.07 -3.86
N THR A 99 -27.13 -25.27 -4.00
CA THR A 99 -27.85 -26.53 -3.83
C THR A 99 -27.10 -27.40 -2.85
N GLY A 100 -27.70 -27.76 -1.72
CA GLY A 100 -27.06 -28.62 -0.73
C GLY A 100 -26.55 -27.82 0.47
N THR A 101 -25.38 -28.21 0.99
CA THR A 101 -24.78 -27.58 2.18
C THR A 101 -23.83 -26.49 1.72
N GLN A 102 -24.30 -25.25 1.65
CA GLN A 102 -23.52 -24.12 1.15
C GLN A 102 -22.59 -23.55 2.23
N SER A 103 -21.41 -23.07 1.82
CA SER A 103 -20.45 -22.39 2.69
C SER A 103 -19.49 -21.52 1.89
N ILE A 104 -18.97 -20.49 2.55
CA ILE A 104 -17.74 -19.77 2.19
C ILE A 104 -16.71 -20.19 3.23
N ASP A 105 -15.82 -21.11 2.88
CA ASP A 105 -14.78 -21.62 3.76
C ASP A 105 -13.44 -20.95 3.45
N THR A 106 -12.47 -21.08 4.34
CA THR A 106 -11.11 -20.58 4.12
C THR A 106 -10.26 -21.68 3.49
N ASN A 107 -9.47 -21.34 2.46
CA ASN A 107 -8.63 -22.30 1.74
C ASN A 107 -7.29 -21.67 1.38
N ASP A 108 -6.29 -22.52 1.11
CA ASP A 108 -5.02 -22.07 0.53
C ASP A 108 -5.28 -21.40 -0.83
N LEU A 109 -4.49 -20.39 -1.19
CA LEU A 109 -4.59 -19.66 -2.46
C LEU A 109 -4.46 -20.59 -3.68
N ASN A 110 -3.89 -21.79 -3.51
CA ASN A 110 -4.00 -22.88 -4.47
C ASN A 110 -5.41 -23.49 -4.51
N THR A 111 -6.39 -22.71 -4.94
CA THR A 111 -7.80 -23.15 -5.00
C THR A 111 -8.10 -24.12 -6.15
N PHE A 112 -7.15 -24.29 -7.08
CA PHE A 112 -7.25 -25.26 -8.17
C PHE A 112 -5.90 -25.91 -8.45
N GLU A 113 -5.83 -27.24 -8.30
CA GLU A 113 -4.71 -28.06 -8.75
C GLU A 113 -5.20 -29.13 -9.73
N SER A 114 -4.65 -29.14 -10.95
CA SER A 114 -4.92 -30.14 -11.97
C SER A 114 -3.63 -30.77 -12.50
N PRO A 115 -3.53 -32.11 -12.52
CA PRO A 115 -2.43 -32.79 -13.20
C PRO A 115 -2.34 -32.49 -14.71
N THR A 116 -3.42 -31.97 -15.29
CA THR A 116 -3.51 -31.65 -16.74
C THR A 116 -3.33 -30.17 -17.02
N PHE A 117 -3.80 -29.31 -16.11
CA PHE A 117 -3.89 -27.85 -16.34
C PHE A 117 -3.00 -27.03 -15.41
N GLY A 118 -2.31 -27.65 -14.44
CA GLY A 118 -1.43 -26.96 -13.50
C GLY A 118 -2.17 -26.39 -12.29
N GLN A 119 -1.58 -25.39 -11.66
CA GLN A 119 -2.09 -24.67 -10.49
C GLN A 119 -2.69 -23.32 -10.91
N SER A 120 -3.50 -22.67 -10.05
CA SER A 120 -3.90 -21.29 -10.28
C SER A 120 -2.66 -20.38 -10.40
N LEU A 121 -2.70 -19.43 -11.32
CA LEU A 121 -1.53 -18.62 -11.64
C LEU A 121 -1.15 -17.68 -10.50
N ILE A 122 -2.15 -17.19 -9.76
CA ILE A 122 -1.91 -16.35 -8.60
C ILE A 122 -1.21 -17.11 -7.46
N ASN A 123 -1.55 -18.39 -7.26
CA ASN A 123 -0.80 -19.27 -6.36
C ASN A 123 0.68 -19.35 -6.80
N VAL A 124 0.95 -19.58 -8.08
CA VAL A 124 2.34 -19.68 -8.58
C VAL A 124 3.15 -18.39 -8.35
N LEU A 125 2.51 -17.23 -8.28
CA LEU A 125 3.23 -15.97 -8.10
C LEU A 125 3.39 -15.54 -6.64
N TYR A 126 2.35 -15.77 -5.85
CA TYR A 126 2.13 -15.05 -4.60
C TYR A 126 1.72 -15.94 -3.42
N ASN A 127 1.65 -17.26 -3.57
CA ASN A 127 1.17 -18.12 -2.48
C ASN A 127 1.99 -17.97 -1.20
N THR A 128 1.31 -18.10 -0.06
CA THR A 128 1.92 -18.21 1.26
C THR A 128 1.63 -19.63 1.78
N PRO A 129 2.56 -20.59 1.64
CA PRO A 129 2.25 -21.99 1.93
C PRO A 129 1.84 -22.23 3.38
N GLY A 130 0.71 -22.92 3.57
CA GLY A 130 0.25 -23.36 4.87
C GLY A 130 -0.62 -22.35 5.62
N SER A 131 -1.00 -21.25 4.97
CA SER A 131 -2.07 -20.35 5.40
C SER A 131 -3.34 -20.59 4.56
N ALA A 132 -4.40 -19.82 4.84
CA ALA A 132 -5.70 -19.95 4.19
C ALA A 132 -6.16 -18.60 3.62
N GLU A 133 -5.57 -18.17 2.51
CA GLU A 133 -5.72 -16.82 1.96
C GLU A 133 -7.03 -16.59 1.20
N ALA A 134 -7.63 -17.68 0.74
CA ALA A 134 -8.79 -17.64 -0.13
C ALA A 134 -10.09 -17.85 0.66
N LEU A 135 -11.07 -16.98 0.41
CA LEU A 135 -12.47 -17.17 0.79
C LEU A 135 -13.17 -17.93 -0.33
N TYR A 136 -13.47 -19.19 -0.08
CA TYR A 136 -13.79 -20.20 -1.08
C TYR A 136 -15.22 -20.72 -0.91
N GLY A 137 -16.06 -20.51 -1.93
CA GLY A 137 -17.37 -21.13 -2.05
C GLY A 137 -17.25 -22.62 -2.33
N ASN A 138 -17.85 -23.45 -1.48
CA ASN A 138 -17.78 -24.90 -1.65
C ASN A 138 -18.55 -25.40 -2.89
N ALA A 139 -18.44 -26.70 -3.21
CA ALA A 139 -19.06 -27.31 -4.40
C ALA A 139 -20.60 -27.19 -4.49
N ASP A 140 -21.27 -26.95 -3.37
CA ASP A 140 -22.72 -26.78 -3.29
C ASP A 140 -23.14 -25.30 -3.40
N THR A 141 -22.18 -24.37 -3.37
CA THR A 141 -22.37 -22.92 -3.40
C THR A 141 -22.26 -22.42 -4.85
N GLN A 142 -23.35 -21.89 -5.38
CA GLN A 142 -23.41 -21.31 -6.72
C GLN A 142 -23.11 -19.81 -6.67
N ASP A 143 -23.69 -19.10 -5.72
CA ASP A 143 -23.47 -17.65 -5.57
C ASP A 143 -23.17 -17.34 -4.12
N PHE A 144 -22.29 -16.37 -3.89
CA PHE A 144 -22.11 -15.80 -2.56
C PHE A 144 -21.78 -14.31 -2.63
N SER A 145 -22.13 -13.58 -1.59
CA SER A 145 -21.78 -12.18 -1.44
C SER A 145 -21.50 -11.85 0.02
N PHE A 146 -20.68 -10.84 0.24
CA PHE A 146 -20.42 -10.27 1.56
C PHE A 146 -19.84 -8.87 1.42
N THR A 147 -19.88 -8.11 2.51
CA THR A 147 -19.12 -6.88 2.69
C THR A 147 -17.97 -7.18 3.64
N VAL A 148 -16.75 -6.76 3.32
CA VAL A 148 -15.63 -6.75 4.24
C VAL A 148 -15.25 -5.30 4.55
N GLU A 149 -15.33 -4.92 5.83
CA GLU A 149 -14.89 -3.61 6.32
C GLU A 149 -13.51 -3.74 6.96
N PHE A 150 -12.60 -2.83 6.60
CA PHE A 150 -11.24 -2.77 7.12
C PHE A 150 -11.08 -1.56 8.03
N THR A 151 -10.46 -1.78 9.18
CA THR A 151 -9.92 -0.72 10.04
C THR A 151 -8.44 -0.96 10.21
N ALA A 152 -7.63 0.10 10.13
CA ALA A 152 -6.20 0.02 10.26
C ALA A 152 -5.69 1.09 11.22
N LEU A 153 -4.85 0.66 12.15
CA LEU A 153 -4.18 1.53 13.11
C LEU A 153 -2.70 1.17 13.15
N LYS A 154 -1.82 2.13 12.90
CA LYS A 154 -0.38 1.98 13.15
C LYS A 154 -0.02 2.82 14.34
N ASN A 155 0.53 2.20 15.39
CA ASN A 155 0.79 2.87 16.68
C ASN A 155 -0.44 3.58 17.29
N GLY A 156 -1.66 3.14 16.94
CA GLY A 156 -2.92 3.75 17.38
C GLY A 156 -3.40 4.94 16.54
N ILE A 157 -2.69 5.28 15.45
CA ILE A 157 -3.04 6.31 14.48
C ILE A 157 -3.73 5.66 13.28
N PRO A 158 -4.86 6.19 12.77
CA PRO A 158 -5.47 5.71 11.54
C PRO A 158 -4.47 5.65 10.38
N TYR A 159 -4.35 4.48 9.75
CA TYR A 159 -3.39 4.25 8.68
C TYR A 159 -4.12 3.93 7.36
N PRO A 160 -3.76 4.55 6.23
CA PRO A 160 -4.41 4.30 4.94
C PRO A 160 -4.09 2.89 4.43
N LEU A 161 -5.09 2.20 3.87
CA LEU A 161 -4.92 0.88 3.27
C LEU A 161 -5.18 0.92 1.76
N ASP A 162 -4.28 0.29 1.02
CA ASP A 162 -4.50 0.00 -0.40
C ASP A 162 -4.75 -1.48 -0.55
N ILE A 163 -6.01 -1.82 -0.88
CA ILE A 163 -6.45 -3.21 -0.91
C ILE A 163 -6.36 -3.73 -2.34
N ILE A 164 -5.73 -4.88 -2.50
CA ILE A 164 -5.71 -5.67 -3.72
C ILE A 164 -6.87 -6.66 -3.68
N ALA A 165 -7.65 -6.70 -4.75
CA ALA A 165 -8.64 -7.74 -4.98
C ALA A 165 -8.05 -8.83 -5.88
N ILE A 166 -8.28 -10.08 -5.49
CA ILE A 166 -7.70 -11.25 -6.15
C ILE A 166 -8.84 -12.20 -6.52
N ASP A 167 -8.92 -12.52 -7.80
CA ASP A 167 -9.55 -13.76 -8.24
C ASP A 167 -8.56 -14.91 -7.99
N ALA A 168 -8.88 -15.75 -7.00
CA ALA A 168 -8.02 -16.87 -6.60
C ALA A 168 -8.02 -18.02 -7.62
N GLU A 169 -8.95 -17.98 -8.60
CA GLU A 169 -9.18 -18.98 -9.65
C GLU A 169 -9.45 -20.37 -9.07
N ALA A 170 -10.73 -20.71 -8.96
CA ALA A 170 -11.20 -22.02 -8.47
C ALA A 170 -12.07 -22.78 -9.50
N THR A 171 -12.27 -22.24 -10.69
CA THR A 171 -13.23 -22.79 -11.66
C THR A 171 -12.72 -24.05 -12.35
N THR A 172 -13.54 -25.10 -12.31
CA THR A 172 -13.21 -26.38 -12.99
C THR A 172 -13.65 -26.39 -14.47
N PRO A 173 -12.88 -27.06 -15.36
CA PRO A 173 -13.14 -27.14 -16.81
C PRO A 173 -14.52 -27.60 -17.28
N ASN A 174 -15.23 -28.33 -16.44
CA ASN A 174 -16.48 -29.02 -16.77
C ASN A 174 -17.73 -28.10 -16.77
N ASN A 175 -17.63 -26.84 -16.36
CA ASN A 175 -18.76 -25.89 -16.33
C ASN A 175 -18.86 -24.92 -17.53
N GLN A 176 -18.03 -25.08 -18.57
CA GLN A 176 -18.05 -24.24 -19.79
C GLN A 176 -19.41 -24.17 -20.51
N GLY A 177 -20.37 -25.05 -20.19
CA GLY A 177 -21.72 -25.05 -20.76
C GLY A 177 -22.78 -24.23 -20.00
N ASN A 178 -22.49 -23.73 -18.80
CA ASN A 178 -23.49 -23.14 -17.90
C ASN A 178 -23.43 -21.60 -17.81
N GLY A 179 -22.44 -20.96 -18.44
CA GLY A 179 -22.23 -19.51 -18.43
C GLY A 179 -20.84 -19.14 -17.89
N PRO A 180 -20.38 -17.89 -18.08
CA PRO A 180 -19.13 -17.43 -17.47
C PRO A 180 -19.33 -17.23 -15.96
N GLU A 181 -18.28 -17.51 -15.20
CA GLU A 181 -18.09 -17.00 -13.85
C GLU A 181 -18.11 -15.47 -13.84
N THR A 182 -18.65 -14.87 -12.79
CA THR A 182 -18.51 -13.44 -12.54
C THR A 182 -18.18 -13.14 -11.09
N ILE A 183 -17.15 -12.33 -10.85
CA ILE A 183 -16.85 -11.72 -9.55
C ILE A 183 -16.97 -10.20 -9.72
N SER A 184 -17.54 -9.52 -8.74
CA SER A 184 -17.56 -8.06 -8.67
C SER A 184 -17.01 -7.60 -7.32
N PHE A 185 -16.03 -6.70 -7.36
CA PHE A 185 -15.48 -6.02 -6.20
C PHE A 185 -15.84 -4.54 -6.29
N GLN A 186 -16.70 -4.07 -5.38
CA GLN A 186 -17.04 -2.67 -5.25
C GLN A 186 -16.38 -2.10 -4.01
N THR A 187 -15.41 -1.20 -4.20
CA THR A 187 -14.70 -0.51 -3.13
C THR A 187 -15.37 0.82 -2.77
N ASN A 188 -15.14 1.32 -1.56
CA ASN A 188 -15.40 2.71 -1.21
C ASN A 188 -14.16 3.62 -1.29
N GLY A 189 -12.99 3.05 -1.60
CA GLY A 189 -11.73 3.76 -1.80
C GLY A 189 -11.62 4.41 -3.19
N GLY A 190 -10.39 4.53 -3.68
CA GLY A 190 -10.09 5.02 -5.03
C GLY A 190 -10.53 4.05 -6.12
N ASP A 191 -10.51 4.52 -7.37
CA ASP A 191 -10.78 3.67 -8.53
C ASP A 191 -9.79 2.51 -8.62
N TRP A 192 -10.26 1.36 -9.12
CA TRP A 192 -9.39 0.19 -9.27
C TRP A 192 -8.31 0.45 -10.30
N THR A 193 -7.05 0.32 -9.88
CA THR A 193 -5.88 0.55 -10.71
C THR A 193 -5.17 -0.78 -10.98
N PHE A 194 -4.84 -1.00 -12.24
CA PHE A 194 -4.09 -2.18 -12.66
C PHE A 194 -2.70 -2.18 -12.04
N LEU A 195 -2.31 -3.30 -11.41
CA LEU A 195 -0.99 -3.50 -10.82
C LEU A 195 -0.11 -4.38 -11.70
N GLU A 196 -0.58 -5.60 -11.96
CA GLU A 196 0.18 -6.60 -12.69
C GLU A 196 -0.75 -7.51 -13.50
N SER A 197 -0.29 -7.90 -14.69
CA SER A 197 -0.81 -9.04 -15.44
C SER A 197 0.35 -9.94 -15.79
N ILE A 198 0.08 -11.22 -15.76
CA ILE A 198 1.12 -12.24 -15.65
C ILE A 198 1.62 -12.68 -17.05
N LEU A 199 0.92 -12.31 -18.12
CA LEU A 199 1.26 -12.75 -19.48
C LEU A 199 1.45 -11.58 -20.45
N THR A 200 2.69 -11.38 -20.90
CA THR A 200 3.01 -10.40 -21.95
C THR A 200 2.42 -10.83 -23.29
N GLY A 201 1.53 -10.02 -23.87
CA GLY A 201 1.05 -10.21 -25.25
C GLY A 201 -0.21 -11.08 -25.42
N VAL A 202 -0.87 -11.45 -24.33
CA VAL A 202 -2.26 -11.95 -24.31
C VAL A 202 -3.14 -10.94 -23.61
N SER A 203 -4.44 -10.96 -23.91
CA SER A 203 -5.39 -10.19 -23.14
C SER A 203 -5.40 -10.75 -21.71
N PRO A 204 -5.45 -9.91 -20.66
CA PRO A 204 -5.95 -10.35 -19.36
C PRO A 204 -7.27 -11.11 -19.54
N GLY A 205 -7.66 -11.93 -18.56
CA GLY A 205 -9.08 -12.28 -18.40
C GLY A 205 -9.97 -11.03 -18.46
N GLN A 206 -11.29 -11.15 -18.55
CA GLN A 206 -12.13 -9.96 -18.70
C GLN A 206 -12.29 -9.20 -17.37
N PHE A 207 -11.23 -8.49 -16.96
CA PHE A 207 -11.23 -7.52 -15.86
C PHE A 207 -11.68 -6.17 -16.42
N ASN A 208 -12.83 -5.69 -15.94
CA ASN A 208 -13.43 -4.43 -16.36
C ASN A 208 -13.49 -3.49 -15.17
N VAL A 209 -12.75 -2.39 -15.25
CA VAL A 209 -12.83 -1.30 -14.27
C VAL A 209 -13.90 -0.31 -14.70
N ASN A 210 -14.82 -0.02 -13.81
CA ASN A 210 -15.77 1.08 -13.91
C ASN A 210 -15.73 1.86 -12.59
N ASN A 211 -14.79 2.80 -12.50
CA ASN A 211 -14.46 3.55 -11.30
C ASN A 211 -14.13 2.60 -10.12
N GLN A 212 -14.86 2.73 -9.01
CA GLN A 212 -14.78 1.92 -7.80
C GLN A 212 -15.34 0.49 -7.95
N THR A 213 -15.70 0.03 -9.15
CA THR A 213 -16.15 -1.35 -9.40
C THR A 213 -15.18 -2.08 -10.33
N LEU A 214 -14.73 -3.25 -9.90
CA LEU A 214 -13.93 -4.19 -10.67
C LEU A 214 -14.76 -5.44 -10.93
N ASP A 215 -15.17 -5.64 -12.18
CA ASP A 215 -15.88 -6.83 -12.63
C ASP A 215 -14.90 -7.79 -13.32
N VAL A 216 -14.83 -9.01 -12.81
CA VAL A 216 -14.03 -10.12 -13.33
C VAL A 216 -14.98 -11.11 -13.99
N LEU A 217 -14.82 -11.34 -15.30
CA LEU A 217 -15.70 -12.24 -16.05
C LEU A 217 -14.89 -13.36 -16.70
N GLY A 218 -15.31 -14.60 -16.48
CA GLY A 218 -14.85 -15.78 -17.21
C GLY A 218 -13.33 -15.90 -17.30
N THR A 219 -12.66 -15.86 -16.15
CA THR A 219 -11.20 -15.98 -15.98
C THR A 219 -10.67 -17.40 -16.11
N TYR A 220 -11.57 -18.40 -16.04
CA TYR A 220 -11.24 -19.79 -16.39
C TYR A 220 -10.51 -19.87 -17.73
N ASP A 221 -9.30 -20.44 -17.74
CA ASP A 221 -8.54 -20.47 -18.98
C ASP A 221 -7.86 -21.80 -19.37
N LEU A 222 -8.23 -22.29 -20.57
CA LEU A 222 -7.51 -23.31 -21.35
C LEU A 222 -6.66 -22.69 -22.48
N GLU A 223 -6.87 -21.41 -22.76
CA GLU A 223 -6.40 -20.60 -23.89
C GLU A 223 -5.32 -19.57 -23.50
N GLY A 224 -5.06 -19.38 -22.20
CA GLY A 224 -3.92 -18.63 -21.68
C GLY A 224 -4.11 -17.11 -21.59
N ASN A 225 -5.30 -16.60 -21.29
CA ASN A 225 -5.48 -15.29 -20.67
C ASN A 225 -5.12 -15.41 -19.17
N GLY A 226 -4.46 -14.40 -18.63
CA GLY A 226 -3.92 -14.44 -17.26
C GLY A 226 -4.84 -13.74 -16.25
N ASN A 227 -4.77 -14.19 -14.99
CA ASN A 227 -5.22 -13.40 -13.85
C ASN A 227 -4.43 -12.09 -13.79
N SER A 228 -5.05 -11.07 -13.22
CA SER A 228 -4.44 -9.76 -13.04
C SER A 228 -4.76 -9.24 -11.65
N LEU A 229 -3.84 -8.46 -11.11
CA LEU A 229 -3.99 -7.79 -9.84
C LEU A 229 -4.43 -6.35 -10.07
N TYR A 230 -5.40 -5.92 -9.27
CA TYR A 230 -5.86 -4.54 -9.20
C TYR A 230 -5.88 -4.13 -7.74
N PHE A 231 -5.51 -2.88 -7.48
CA PHE A 231 -5.58 -2.29 -6.15
C PHE A 231 -6.50 -1.07 -6.14
N SER A 232 -7.07 -0.77 -4.98
CA SER A 232 -7.85 0.44 -4.73
C SER A 232 -7.27 1.16 -3.52
N LYS A 233 -6.91 2.44 -3.72
CA LYS A 233 -6.29 3.26 -2.67
C LYS A 233 -7.26 3.63 -1.56
N ASN A 234 -6.77 3.79 -0.33
CA ASN A 234 -7.57 4.30 0.82
C ASN A 234 -8.88 3.53 1.04
N THR A 235 -8.85 2.21 0.81
CA THR A 235 -10.02 1.34 0.92
C THR A 235 -10.33 1.01 2.37
N THR A 236 -11.59 1.22 2.78
CA THR A 236 -12.09 0.81 4.10
C THR A 236 -13.24 -0.18 4.02
N SER A 237 -13.80 -0.42 2.83
CA SER A 237 -14.84 -1.42 2.61
C SER A 237 -14.80 -1.94 1.18
N ILE A 238 -15.03 -3.25 1.02
CA ILE A 238 -15.29 -3.89 -0.26
C ILE A 238 -16.55 -4.72 -0.17
N ASP A 239 -17.50 -4.43 -1.06
CA ASP A 239 -18.64 -5.31 -1.36
C ASP A 239 -18.22 -6.32 -2.43
N VAL A 240 -18.39 -7.60 -2.12
CA VAL A 240 -18.07 -8.72 -3.00
C VAL A 240 -19.35 -9.41 -3.44
N SER A 241 -19.47 -9.67 -4.74
CA SER A 241 -20.51 -10.53 -5.29
C SER A 241 -19.88 -11.54 -6.24
N VAL A 242 -20.12 -12.82 -5.98
CA VAL A 242 -19.65 -13.93 -6.81
C VAL A 242 -20.86 -14.70 -7.33
N ALA A 243 -20.87 -14.95 -8.64
CA ALA A 243 -21.83 -15.83 -9.28
C ALA A 243 -21.11 -16.90 -10.09
N SER A 244 -21.38 -18.15 -9.76
CA SER A 244 -20.75 -19.33 -10.35
C SER A 244 -21.83 -20.26 -10.92
N PRO A 245 -22.04 -20.27 -12.24
CA PRO A 245 -23.09 -21.06 -12.82
C PRO A 245 -22.82 -22.58 -12.69
N GLY A 246 -23.71 -23.29 -12.01
CA GLY A 246 -23.74 -24.76 -11.98
C GLY A 246 -23.08 -25.37 -10.74
N THR A 247 -21.91 -26.00 -10.92
CA THR A 247 -21.15 -26.69 -9.85
C THR A 247 -19.73 -26.15 -9.70
N ALA A 248 -19.46 -24.99 -10.29
CA ALA A 248 -18.14 -24.38 -10.26
C ALA A 248 -17.92 -23.81 -8.86
N GLN A 249 -16.72 -24.02 -8.34
CA GLN A 249 -16.28 -23.44 -7.07
C GLN A 249 -15.61 -22.12 -7.39
N GLN A 250 -15.73 -21.16 -6.49
CA GLN A 250 -15.13 -19.84 -6.65
C GLN A 250 -14.43 -19.40 -5.39
N ALA A 251 -13.40 -18.59 -5.58
CA ALA A 251 -12.70 -18.02 -4.48
C ALA A 251 -12.21 -16.61 -4.79
N VAL A 252 -12.25 -15.79 -3.74
CA VAL A 252 -11.63 -14.47 -3.75
C VAL A 252 -10.56 -14.44 -2.67
N ALA A 253 -9.53 -13.64 -2.89
CA ALA A 253 -8.55 -13.32 -1.87
C ALA A 253 -8.31 -11.82 -1.84
N PHE A 254 -7.62 -11.38 -0.80
CA PHE A 254 -7.30 -9.97 -0.58
C PHE A 254 -5.85 -9.87 -0.11
N ALA A 255 -5.22 -8.78 -0.51
CA ALA A 255 -3.91 -8.39 0.00
C ALA A 255 -3.88 -6.89 0.27
N ILE A 256 -2.90 -6.43 1.04
CA ILE A 256 -2.52 -5.02 1.08
C ILE A 256 -1.35 -4.80 0.13
N TYR A 257 -1.41 -3.70 -0.63
CA TYR A 257 -0.25 -3.15 -1.29
C TYR A 257 0.43 -2.20 -0.30
N LEU A 258 1.59 -2.61 0.20
CA LEU A 258 2.25 -1.90 1.28
C LEU A 258 2.64 -0.48 0.84
N ARG A 259 2.56 0.46 1.80
CA ARG A 259 3.04 1.84 1.66
C ARG A 259 4.32 2.02 2.46
N CYS A 260 5.19 2.92 2.02
CA CYS A 260 6.37 3.30 2.80
C CYS A 260 6.00 4.16 4.00
N ASP A 261 6.70 3.87 5.08
CA ASP A 261 6.68 4.58 6.36
C ASP A 261 8.04 4.18 6.95
N SER A 262 9.05 4.99 6.60
CA SER A 262 10.47 4.68 6.75
C SER A 262 10.89 4.62 8.21
N ASP A 263 10.39 5.55 9.03
CA ASP A 263 10.69 5.64 10.46
C ASP A 263 9.75 4.81 11.36
N ASN A 264 8.68 4.25 10.76
CA ASN A 264 7.68 3.44 11.42
C ASN A 264 6.83 4.19 12.46
N ASP A 265 6.62 5.50 12.30
CA ASP A 265 5.85 6.31 13.25
C ASP A 265 4.33 6.24 13.04
N GLY A 266 3.86 5.84 11.86
CA GLY A 266 2.46 5.75 11.48
C GLY A 266 1.99 6.76 10.43
N ILE A 267 2.85 7.67 9.99
CA ILE A 267 2.68 8.57 8.85
C ILE A 267 3.42 7.94 7.66
N ILE A 268 2.77 7.90 6.51
CA ILE A 268 3.43 7.38 5.31
C ILE A 268 4.33 8.46 4.72
N ASN A 269 5.43 8.07 4.08
CA ASN A 269 6.43 9.02 3.58
C ASN A 269 5.82 10.14 2.72
N SER A 270 4.86 9.84 1.86
CA SER A 270 4.20 10.85 1.02
C SER A 270 3.27 11.81 1.79
N PHE A 271 3.18 11.68 3.12
CA PHE A 271 2.48 12.59 4.04
C PHE A 271 3.42 13.09 5.15
N ASP A 272 4.71 12.77 5.08
CA ASP A 272 5.70 13.00 6.14
C ASP A 272 6.77 13.96 5.64
N LEU A 273 7.02 15.03 6.40
CA LEU A 273 7.98 16.06 6.01
C LEU A 273 9.43 15.69 6.39
N ASP A 274 9.61 14.65 7.21
CA ASP A 274 10.89 14.10 7.66
C ASP A 274 10.74 12.57 7.79
N SER A 275 10.63 11.91 6.64
CA SER A 275 10.29 10.49 6.48
C SER A 275 11.18 9.53 7.28
N ASP A 276 12.40 9.92 7.62
CA ASP A 276 13.31 9.14 8.46
C ASP A 276 13.59 9.74 9.85
N ASN A 277 12.91 10.83 10.19
CA ASN A 277 12.89 11.46 11.51
C ASN A 277 14.30 11.77 12.05
N ASP A 278 15.23 12.15 11.17
CA ASP A 278 16.61 12.48 11.52
C ASP A 278 16.82 13.97 11.85
N LEU A 279 15.75 14.76 11.78
CA LEU A 279 15.67 16.21 11.96
C LEU A 279 16.10 17.03 10.73
N CYS A 280 16.31 16.40 9.58
CA CYS A 280 16.52 17.06 8.30
C CYS A 280 15.33 16.77 7.39
N ASN A 281 14.49 17.77 7.17
CA ASN A 281 13.30 17.60 6.33
C ASN A 281 13.63 17.11 4.91
N ASP A 282 12.76 16.27 4.36
CA ASP A 282 12.90 15.61 3.05
C ASP A 282 13.09 16.62 1.91
N VAL A 283 12.42 17.77 1.97
CA VAL A 283 12.62 18.93 1.09
C VAL A 283 14.08 19.38 0.97
N LEU A 284 14.85 19.37 2.07
CA LEU A 284 16.26 19.78 2.06
C LEU A 284 17.16 18.66 1.56
N GLU A 285 16.81 17.42 1.87
CA GLU A 285 17.57 16.23 1.50
C GLU A 285 17.46 15.92 0.00
N SER A 286 16.29 16.17 -0.58
CA SER A 286 16.04 16.19 -2.02
C SER A 286 16.65 17.40 -2.73
N GLY A 287 17.27 18.32 -1.99
CA GLY A 287 17.97 19.49 -2.53
C GLY A 287 17.06 20.67 -2.88
N GLY A 288 15.80 20.61 -2.43
CA GLY A 288 14.89 21.74 -2.37
C GLY A 288 15.35 22.83 -1.40
N THR A 289 14.56 23.89 -1.32
CA THR A 289 14.80 25.04 -0.44
C THR A 289 13.67 25.14 0.55
N ASP A 290 14.01 25.08 1.83
CA ASP A 290 13.11 25.36 2.95
C ASP A 290 13.76 26.48 3.79
N ASN A 291 13.33 27.73 3.58
CA ASN A 291 13.97 28.88 4.24
C ASN A 291 13.32 29.26 5.57
N ASP A 292 12.11 28.77 5.82
CA ASP A 292 11.31 28.95 7.03
C ASP A 292 11.35 27.76 7.98
N ASP A 293 12.00 26.66 7.58
CA ASP A 293 12.22 25.45 8.39
C ASP A 293 10.88 24.79 8.75
N ASP A 294 9.97 24.74 7.77
CA ASP A 294 8.62 24.18 7.93
C ASP A 294 8.39 22.86 7.18
N GLY A 295 9.42 22.33 6.49
CA GLY A 295 9.39 21.06 5.78
C GLY A 295 8.80 21.13 4.38
N VAL A 296 8.23 22.27 3.99
CA VAL A 296 7.53 22.45 2.72
C VAL A 296 8.44 23.14 1.71
N LEU A 297 8.32 22.79 0.43
CA LEU A 297 9.12 23.40 -0.62
C LEU A 297 8.83 24.91 -0.76
N GLY A 298 9.86 25.72 -0.55
CA GLY A 298 9.86 27.16 -0.81
C GLY A 298 9.73 28.02 0.46
N VAL A 299 8.74 28.91 0.45
CA VAL A 299 8.34 29.78 1.57
C VAL A 299 6.85 30.06 1.52
N LEU A 300 6.24 30.27 2.68
CA LEU A 300 4.81 30.56 2.82
C LEU A 300 4.37 31.94 2.26
N PRO A 301 3.16 32.06 1.68
CA PRO A 301 2.19 30.97 1.47
C PRO A 301 2.62 30.06 0.31
N THR A 302 2.55 28.75 0.53
CA THR A 302 2.70 27.74 -0.52
C THR A 302 1.69 28.02 -1.62
N THR A 303 2.16 28.14 -2.85
CA THR A 303 1.27 28.24 -4.00
C THR A 303 1.53 27.05 -4.88
N VAL A 304 0.50 26.26 -5.10
CA VAL A 304 0.54 25.08 -5.96
C VAL A 304 -0.10 25.35 -7.31
N ASP A 305 0.16 24.50 -8.32
CA ASP A 305 -0.58 24.53 -9.57
C ASP A 305 -1.87 23.70 -9.53
N GLY A 306 -2.36 23.27 -10.70
CA GLY A 306 -3.62 22.54 -10.79
C GLY A 306 -3.48 21.05 -10.45
N ASP A 307 -2.24 20.57 -10.37
CA ASP A 307 -1.88 19.19 -10.08
C ASP A 307 -1.29 19.06 -8.65
N GLY A 308 -1.44 20.09 -7.80
CA GLY A 308 -0.95 20.08 -6.41
C GLY A 308 0.53 20.43 -6.24
N LEU A 309 1.30 20.54 -7.32
CA LEU A 309 2.74 20.81 -7.22
C LEU A 309 3.04 22.26 -6.82
N VAL A 310 3.95 22.46 -5.86
CA VAL A 310 4.49 23.76 -5.48
C VAL A 310 5.09 24.49 -6.68
N THR A 311 4.58 25.71 -6.94
CA THR A 311 5.01 26.56 -8.06
C THR A 311 5.59 27.91 -7.67
N GLY A 312 5.48 28.32 -6.40
CA GLY A 312 5.69 29.74 -6.09
C GLY A 312 6.16 30.07 -4.71
N SER A 313 7.48 30.11 -4.59
CA SER A 313 8.15 31.33 -4.13
C SER A 313 9.62 31.32 -4.53
N SER A 314 9.94 32.01 -5.62
CA SER A 314 11.32 32.16 -6.09
C SER A 314 12.25 32.64 -4.96
N PRO A 315 13.30 31.85 -4.62
CA PRO A 315 13.64 30.56 -5.21
C PRO A 315 12.93 29.41 -4.49
N ALA A 316 11.95 28.76 -5.14
CA ALA A 316 11.82 27.31 -5.05
C ALA A 316 12.91 26.86 -6.01
N THR A 317 14.05 26.46 -5.46
CA THR A 317 15.18 25.95 -6.23
C THR A 317 15.44 24.55 -5.72
N GLY A 318 15.52 23.58 -6.62
CA GLY A 318 15.42 22.18 -6.23
C GLY A 318 13.95 21.75 -6.09
N GLY A 319 13.75 20.49 -5.72
CA GLY A 319 12.44 19.83 -5.74
C GLY A 319 12.09 19.26 -7.12
N TYR A 320 11.27 18.22 -7.09
CA TYR A 320 10.75 17.44 -8.23
C TYR A 320 11.84 16.87 -9.15
N ASP A 321 13.05 16.67 -8.64
CA ASP A 321 14.15 15.96 -9.31
C ASP A 321 14.27 14.48 -8.89
N GLY A 322 13.38 14.04 -8.00
CA GLY A 322 13.24 12.67 -7.49
C GLY A 322 14.01 12.45 -6.18
N ALA A 323 13.79 11.31 -5.53
CA ALA A 323 14.47 10.98 -4.29
C ALA A 323 15.93 10.58 -4.52
N SER A 324 16.81 11.02 -3.62
CA SER A 324 18.23 10.71 -3.62
C SER A 324 18.58 9.49 -2.75
N GLY A 325 17.63 9.04 -1.93
CA GLY A 325 17.74 7.98 -0.93
C GLY A 325 18.21 8.47 0.43
N ASN A 326 18.45 9.78 0.61
CA ASN A 326 18.76 10.36 1.91
C ASN A 326 17.49 10.54 2.74
N GLU A 327 16.37 10.82 2.07
CA GLU A 327 15.00 11.05 2.60
C GLU A 327 14.42 9.83 3.34
N ILE A 328 15.16 8.72 3.40
CA ILE A 328 14.71 7.46 4.01
C ILE A 328 15.84 6.78 4.80
N LEU A 329 16.98 7.44 4.98
CA LEU A 329 18.17 6.91 5.63
C LEU A 329 18.66 7.86 6.72
N ALA A 330 18.09 7.66 7.90
CA ALA A 330 18.32 8.56 9.03
C ALA A 330 19.81 8.75 9.32
N THR A 331 20.28 9.99 9.26
CA THR A 331 21.70 10.36 9.31
C THR A 331 21.97 11.40 10.40
N GLN A 332 22.60 10.97 11.50
CA GLN A 332 23.01 11.89 12.55
C GLN A 332 24.44 12.41 12.36
N VAL A 333 24.60 13.73 12.34
CA VAL A 333 25.91 14.38 12.43
C VAL A 333 26.40 14.40 13.87
N ASN A 334 27.51 13.71 14.12
CA ASN A 334 28.16 13.64 15.41
C ASN A 334 29.37 14.57 15.51
N VAL A 335 29.22 15.65 16.29
CA VAL A 335 30.31 16.55 16.65
C VAL A 335 30.87 16.15 18.01
N PRO A 336 32.16 15.78 18.13
CA PRO A 336 32.76 15.43 19.40
C PRO A 336 32.61 16.56 20.41
N ALA A 337 32.24 16.19 21.63
CA ALA A 337 32.14 17.13 22.74
C ALA A 337 33.42 17.97 22.86
N MET A 338 33.27 19.24 23.23
CA MET A 338 34.35 20.22 23.38
C MET A 338 34.96 20.76 22.06
N GLN A 339 34.25 20.65 20.94
CA GLN A 339 34.55 21.36 19.70
C GLN A 339 33.50 22.46 19.38
N PRO A 340 33.88 23.52 18.65
CA PRO A 340 35.27 23.91 18.36
C PRO A 340 36.00 24.35 19.65
N VAL A 341 37.32 24.19 19.67
CA VAL A 341 38.14 24.56 20.84
C VAL A 341 38.49 26.05 20.84
N ASP A 342 38.51 26.66 22.03
CA ASP A 342 38.92 28.05 22.25
C ASP A 342 40.26 28.38 21.58
N GLN A 343 40.30 29.50 20.87
CA GLN A 343 41.51 30.01 20.22
C GLN A 343 41.97 31.32 20.88
N THR A 344 43.28 31.51 21.01
CA THR A 344 43.87 32.79 21.40
C THR A 344 44.37 33.51 20.15
N ALA A 345 43.90 34.74 19.92
CA ALA A 345 44.34 35.58 18.81
C ALA A 345 44.67 37.00 19.29
N THR A 346 45.63 37.65 18.61
CA THR A 346 46.01 39.03 18.89
C THR A 346 44.95 39.98 18.33
N THR A 347 44.71 41.11 19.01
CA THR A 347 43.77 42.13 18.52
C THR A 347 44.15 42.59 17.11
N GLY A 348 43.26 42.35 16.15
CA GLY A 348 43.46 42.68 14.73
C GLY A 348 43.89 41.52 13.84
N GLU A 349 44.13 40.32 14.39
CA GLU A 349 44.41 39.10 13.62
C GLU A 349 43.18 38.19 13.50
N SER A 350 43.15 37.36 12.46
CA SER A 350 42.11 36.34 12.28
C SER A 350 42.33 35.15 13.22
N ALA A 351 41.25 34.60 13.76
CA ALA A 351 41.22 33.29 14.42
C ALA A 351 40.49 32.29 13.51
N THR A 352 41.00 31.06 13.42
CA THR A 352 40.35 29.97 12.67
C THR A 352 39.88 28.91 13.63
N PHE A 353 38.62 28.53 13.53
CA PHE A 353 38.03 27.42 14.27
C PHE A 353 37.81 26.26 13.31
N THR A 354 38.05 25.04 13.77
CA THR A 354 37.81 23.82 13.01
C THR A 354 37.02 22.85 13.88
N VAL A 355 36.05 22.19 13.27
CA VAL A 355 35.33 21.07 13.87
C VAL A 355 35.63 19.82 13.04
N THR A 356 35.85 18.69 13.70
CA THR A 356 35.76 17.36 13.07
C THR A 356 34.39 16.81 13.39
N ALA A 357 33.60 16.46 12.37
CA ALA A 357 32.32 15.77 12.53
C ALA A 357 32.40 14.38 11.91
N THR A 358 31.62 13.45 12.45
CA THR A 358 31.31 12.16 11.82
C THR A 358 29.82 12.12 11.48
N ALA A 359 29.40 11.19 10.64
CA ALA A 359 27.99 10.91 10.39
C ALA A 359 27.75 9.43 10.74
N ASP A 360 26.64 9.15 11.41
CA ASP A 360 26.18 7.80 11.71
C ASP A 360 24.79 7.63 11.12
N ASN A 361 24.60 6.57 10.33
CA ASN A 361 23.33 6.28 9.68
C ASN A 361 22.60 5.16 10.42
N SER A 362 21.27 5.17 10.38
CA SER A 362 20.40 4.15 10.96
C SER A 362 19.33 3.72 9.96
N THR A 363 18.98 2.43 9.99
CA THR A 363 17.76 1.90 9.37
C THR A 363 16.87 1.23 10.44
N GLY A 364 17.19 1.42 11.71
CA GLY A 364 16.45 0.89 12.85
C GLY A 364 15.77 2.03 13.60
N PHE A 365 14.52 1.79 13.97
CA PHE A 365 13.68 2.79 14.63
C PHE A 365 12.98 2.19 15.84
N THR A 366 12.88 2.99 16.91
CA THR A 366 12.11 2.65 18.10
C THR A 366 11.07 3.74 18.33
N ALA A 367 9.82 3.42 18.02
CA ALA A 367 8.66 4.32 18.11
C ALA A 367 8.86 5.63 17.33
N GLY A 368 9.18 5.51 16.03
CA GLY A 368 9.44 6.64 15.12
C GLY A 368 10.86 7.23 15.23
N MET A 369 11.56 7.02 16.33
CA MET A 369 12.87 7.64 16.52
C MET A 369 14.03 6.74 16.01
N PRO A 370 15.00 7.28 15.26
CA PRO A 370 16.16 6.52 14.80
C PRO A 370 17.06 6.02 15.94
N ASP A 371 17.47 4.76 15.86
CA ASP A 371 18.35 4.09 16.83
C ASP A 371 19.84 4.23 16.47
N TYR A 372 20.41 5.42 16.67
CA TYR A 372 21.84 5.65 16.43
C TYR A 372 22.74 4.87 17.40
N GLY A 373 23.76 4.18 16.85
CA GLY A 373 24.81 3.51 17.64
C GLY A 373 24.72 1.98 17.73
N ALA A 374 23.72 1.36 17.09
CA ALA A 374 23.80 -0.04 16.68
C ALA A 374 24.37 -0.10 15.25
N PRO A 375 25.45 -0.88 14.97
CA PRO A 375 25.89 -1.04 13.60
C PRO A 375 24.81 -1.78 12.81
N GLY A 376 24.34 -1.16 11.72
CA GLY A 376 23.52 -1.81 10.68
C GLY A 376 24.23 -2.96 9.99
#